data_AF-A0A845V310-F1
#
_entry.id   AF-A0A845V310-F1
#
_cell.length_a   1.000
_cell.length_b   1.000
_cell.length_c   1.000
_cell.angle_alpha   90.00
_cell.angle_beta   90.00
_cell.angle_gamma   90.00
#
_symmetry.space_group_name_H-M   'P 1'
#
loop_
_entity.id
_entity.type
_entity.pdbx_description
1 polymer ?
#
loop_
_entity_poly.entity_id
_entity_poly.type
_entity_poly.pdbx_seq_one_letter_code
_entity_poly.pdbx_strand_id
1 'polypeptide(L)'
;MHRHIWPRIETAAQQLGVDPITEHFTRHDLRRTVRTGLTGWAGVLPDAAERVLNHSISGLRAHYDFADYRPHVTEALQRWDAELARILAGEQAAVVPLRRPSE
;
A
#
# COMPACT_ATOMS: atom_id res chain seq x y z
N MET A 1 -23.35 -6.24 16.22
CA MET A 1 -22.67 -5.18 15.45
C MET A 1 -21.26 -5.67 15.16
N HIS A 2 -21.00 -6.22 13.97
CA HIS A 2 -19.70 -6.81 13.63
C HIS A 2 -18.64 -5.70 13.55
N ARG A 3 -17.89 -5.50 14.64
CA ARG A 3 -16.83 -4.49 14.78
C ARG A 3 -15.55 -4.82 13.99
N HIS A 4 -15.53 -5.95 13.30
CA HIS A 4 -14.34 -6.48 12.65
C HIS A 4 -14.60 -6.72 11.16
N ILE A 5 -13.78 -6.09 10.32
CA ILE A 5 -13.62 -6.51 8.93
C ILE A 5 -13.05 -7.92 9.00
N TRP A 6 -13.80 -8.92 8.53
CA TRP A 6 -13.30 -10.29 8.40
C TRP A 6 -12.87 -10.51 6.96
N PRO A 7 -11.60 -10.29 6.62
CA PRO A 7 -11.13 -10.61 5.30
C PRO A 7 -11.23 -12.13 5.07
N ARG A 8 -11.65 -12.53 3.87
CA ARG A 8 -11.70 -13.94 3.47
C ARG A 8 -10.30 -14.45 3.11
N ILE A 9 -9.35 -14.33 4.03
CA ILE A 9 -7.92 -14.62 3.79
C ILE A 9 -7.70 -16.08 3.42
N GLU A 10 -8.31 -17.00 4.15
CA GLU A 10 -8.21 -18.44 3.85
C GLU A 10 -8.71 -18.76 2.43
N THR A 11 -9.87 -18.22 2.06
CA THR A 11 -10.44 -18.39 0.72
C THR A 11 -9.53 -17.78 -0.34
N ALA A 12 -9.01 -16.57 -0.10
CA ALA A 12 -8.10 -15.91 -1.03
C ALA A 12 -6.80 -16.69 -1.20
N ALA A 13 -6.23 -17.23 -0.12
CA ALA A 13 -5.01 -18.04 -0.16
C ALA A 13 -5.22 -19.32 -0.98
N GLN A 14 -6.36 -20.01 -0.77
CA GLN A 14 -6.75 -21.17 -1.59
C GLN A 14 -6.88 -20.82 -3.08
N GLN A 15 -7.53 -19.69 -3.40
CA GLN A 15 -7.69 -19.23 -4.78
C GLN A 15 -6.36 -18.87 -5.45
N LEU A 16 -5.42 -18.33 -4.67
CA LEU A 16 -4.09 -17.93 -5.15
C LEU A 16 -3.07 -19.08 -5.13
N GLY A 17 -3.40 -20.23 -4.51
CA GLY A 17 -2.47 -21.35 -4.36
C GLY A 17 -1.27 -21.04 -3.45
N VAL A 18 -1.46 -20.15 -2.46
CA VAL A 18 -0.43 -19.75 -1.49
C VAL A 18 -0.83 -20.18 -0.08
N ASP A 19 0.14 -20.25 0.83
CA ASP A 19 -0.15 -20.53 2.23
C ASP A 19 -1.01 -19.40 2.84
N PRO A 20 -2.04 -19.75 3.65
CA PRO A 20 -2.85 -18.74 4.31
C PRO A 20 -2.03 -18.00 5.36
N ILE A 21 -2.27 -16.68 5.48
CA ILE A 21 -1.77 -15.90 6.62
C ILE A 21 -2.44 -16.46 7.87
N THR A 22 -1.64 -16.96 8.81
CA THR A 22 -2.13 -17.60 10.04
C THR A 22 -2.27 -16.60 11.19
N GLU A 23 -1.58 -15.48 11.10
CA GLU A 23 -1.67 -14.38 12.05
C GLU A 23 -3.04 -13.69 11.97
N HIS A 24 -3.54 -13.25 13.13
CA HIS A 24 -4.82 -12.56 13.21
C HIS A 24 -4.78 -11.24 12.42
N PHE A 25 -5.55 -11.16 11.35
CA PHE A 25 -5.68 -9.94 10.56
C PHE A 25 -6.45 -8.85 11.30
N THR A 26 -5.94 -7.63 11.24
CA THR A 26 -6.52 -6.44 11.86
C THR A 26 -6.66 -5.30 10.86
N ARG A 27 -7.38 -4.25 11.25
CA ARG A 27 -7.42 -2.99 10.49
C ARG A 27 -6.02 -2.37 10.26
N HIS A 28 -5.03 -2.69 11.11
CA HIS A 28 -3.67 -2.20 10.95
C HIS A 28 -2.99 -2.84 9.72
N ASP A 29 -3.37 -4.05 9.34
CA ASP A 29 -2.84 -4.75 8.16
C ASP A 29 -3.27 -4.08 6.86
N LEU A 30 -4.51 -3.59 6.78
CA LEU A 30 -4.95 -2.73 5.68
C LEU A 30 -4.07 -1.49 5.57
N ARG A 31 -3.82 -0.83 6.71
CA ARG A 31 -2.99 0.38 6.76
C ARG A 31 -1.54 0.11 6.33
N ARG A 32 -0.94 -1.00 6.78
CA ARG A 32 0.41 -1.43 6.36
C ARG A 32 0.46 -1.77 4.88
N THR A 33 -0.56 -2.45 4.36
CA THR A 33 -0.68 -2.82 2.94
C THR A 33 -0.74 -1.58 2.06
N VAL A 34 -1.64 -0.64 2.38
CA VAL A 34 -1.76 0.63 1.65
C VAL A 34 -0.44 1.40 1.71
N ARG A 35 0.19 1.45 2.89
CA ARG A 35 1.48 2.13 3.00
C ARG A 35 2.50 1.52 2.07
N THR A 36 2.83 0.25 2.22
CA THR A 36 3.84 -0.40 1.37
C THR A 36 3.51 -0.27 -0.11
N GLY A 37 2.23 -0.45 -0.47
CA GLY A 37 1.75 -0.36 -1.85
C GLY A 37 1.89 1.03 -2.48
N LEU A 38 1.69 2.11 -1.71
CA LEU A 38 1.89 3.49 -2.20
C LEU A 38 3.30 3.70 -2.77
N THR A 39 4.34 3.32 -2.03
CA THR A 39 5.72 3.46 -2.51
C THR A 39 6.14 2.34 -3.46
N GLY A 40 5.71 1.11 -3.19
CA GLY A 40 6.21 -0.07 -3.88
C GLY A 40 5.57 -0.31 -5.24
N TRP A 41 4.29 0.02 -5.40
CA TRP A 41 3.50 -0.30 -6.59
C TRP A 41 2.97 0.95 -7.29
N ALA A 42 2.52 1.94 -6.52
CA ALA A 42 1.93 3.18 -7.05
C ALA A 42 2.97 4.31 -7.31
N GLY A 43 4.25 4.07 -7.05
CA GLY A 43 5.34 5.03 -7.32
C GLY A 43 5.23 6.36 -6.56
N VAL A 44 4.58 6.36 -5.39
CA VAL A 44 4.42 7.53 -4.53
C VAL A 44 5.66 7.73 -3.67
N LEU A 45 6.10 8.98 -3.50
CA LEU A 45 7.25 9.29 -2.65
C LEU A 45 6.95 9.01 -1.16
N PRO A 46 7.95 8.61 -0.35
CA PRO A 46 7.75 8.24 1.05
C PRO A 46 6.99 9.28 1.85
N ASP A 47 7.33 10.57 1.71
CA ASP A 47 6.68 11.65 2.45
C ASP A 47 5.18 11.75 2.18
N ALA A 48 4.78 11.72 0.91
CA ALA A 48 3.36 11.73 0.55
C ALA A 48 2.66 10.47 1.08
N ALA A 49 3.32 9.31 1.01
CA ALA A 49 2.77 8.06 1.53
C ALA A 49 2.59 8.06 3.06
N GLU A 50 3.53 8.62 3.83
CA GLU A 50 3.36 8.80 5.28
C GLU A 50 2.19 9.75 5.60
N ARG A 51 2.02 10.79 4.77
CA ARG A 51 0.95 11.78 4.95
C ARG A 51 -0.43 11.24 4.62
N VAL A 52 -0.56 10.32 3.66
CA VAL A 52 -1.81 9.56 3.45
C VAL A 52 -2.25 8.82 4.72
N LEU A 53 -1.29 8.34 5.51
CA LEU A 53 -1.54 7.65 6.78
C LEU A 53 -1.76 8.61 7.97
N ASN A 54 -1.81 9.92 7.71
CA ASN A 54 -1.86 10.97 8.72
C ASN A 54 -0.72 10.89 9.74
N HIS A 55 0.47 10.45 9.32
CA HIS A 55 1.65 10.53 10.16
C HIS A 55 2.16 11.97 10.25
N SER A 56 2.60 12.35 11.45
CA SER A 56 3.23 13.63 11.71
C SER A 56 4.64 13.68 11.12
N ILE A 57 4.99 14.81 10.51
CA ILE A 57 6.39 15.11 10.16
C ILE A 57 7.16 15.30 11.46
N SER A 58 8.29 14.62 11.61
CA SER A 58 9.11 14.64 12.82
C SER A 58 10.52 15.19 12.55
N GLY A 59 11.28 15.44 13.63
CA GLY A 59 12.66 15.91 13.56
C GLY A 59 12.79 17.33 12.99
N LEU A 60 13.91 17.60 12.32
CA LEU A 60 14.23 18.93 11.78
C LEU A 60 13.13 19.47 10.88
N ARG A 61 12.50 18.59 10.09
CA ARG A 61 11.45 18.96 9.15
C ARG A 61 10.21 19.54 9.84
N ALA A 62 9.91 19.12 11.07
CA ALA A 62 8.78 19.68 11.81
C ALA A 62 8.91 21.21 12.06
N HIS A 63 10.13 21.75 12.00
CA HIS A 63 10.40 23.17 12.20
C HIS A 63 10.44 24.00 10.91
N TYR A 64 10.57 23.36 9.75
CA TYR A 64 10.80 24.07 8.48
C TYR A 64 9.82 23.69 7.37
N ASP A 65 9.17 22.53 7.46
CA ASP A 65 8.25 22.02 6.46
C ASP A 65 6.80 22.36 6.85
N PHE A 66 6.38 23.55 6.43
CA PHE A 66 5.01 24.07 6.62
C PHE A 66 4.14 23.96 5.36
N ALA A 67 4.57 23.16 4.38
CA ALA A 67 3.83 23.03 3.13
C ALA A 67 2.45 22.40 3.35
N ASP A 68 1.50 22.75 2.48
CA ASP A 68 0.22 22.05 2.40
C ASP A 68 0.38 20.74 1.62
N TYR A 69 0.22 19.62 2.32
CA TYR A 69 0.36 18.28 1.73
C TYR A 69 -0.91 17.77 1.06
N ARG A 70 -2.04 18.48 1.13
CA ARG A 70 -3.31 18.01 0.52
C ARG A 70 -3.17 17.68 -0.97
N PRO A 71 -2.47 18.47 -1.81
CA PRO A 71 -2.27 18.11 -3.23
C PRO A 71 -1.49 16.80 -3.39
N HIS A 72 -0.41 16.62 -2.62
CA HIS A 72 0.41 15.40 -2.65
C HIS A 72 -0.37 14.16 -2.16
N VAL A 73 -1.18 14.32 -1.11
CA VAL A 73 -2.06 13.24 -0.60
C VAL A 73 -3.13 12.90 -1.62
N THR A 74 -3.71 13.89 -2.30
CA THR A 74 -4.72 13.68 -3.35
C THR A 74 -4.12 12.88 -4.50
N GLU A 75 -2.96 13.29 -5.02
CA GLU A 75 -2.26 12.58 -6.08
C GLU A 75 -1.89 11.15 -5.66
N ALA A 76 -1.37 10.96 -4.44
CA ALA A 76 -1.02 9.65 -3.90
C ALA A 76 -2.24 8.70 -3.84
N LEU A 77 -3.38 9.21 -3.39
CA LEU A 77 -4.63 8.44 -3.34
C LEU A 77 -5.19 8.13 -4.73
N GLN A 78 -5.08 9.05 -5.68
CA GLN A 78 -5.47 8.79 -7.08
C GLN A 78 -4.62 7.68 -7.71
N ARG A 79 -3.30 7.68 -7.45
CA ARG A 79 -2.41 6.61 -7.92
C ARG A 79 -2.72 5.27 -7.26
N TRP A 80 -3.05 5.28 -5.96
CA TRP A 80 -3.49 4.07 -5.25
C TRP A 80 -4.81 3.52 -5.79
N ASP A 81 -5.77 4.40 -6.09
CA ASP A 81 -7.05 4.03 -6.69
C ASP A 81 -6.87 3.39 -8.07
N ALA A 82 -6.03 3.98 -8.93
CA ALA A 82 -5.69 3.40 -10.23
C ALA A 82 -5.03 2.01 -10.09
N GLU A 83 -4.12 1.84 -9.13
CA GLU A 83 -3.48 0.54 -8.87
C GLU A 83 -4.49 -0.49 -8.32
N LEU A 84 -5.39 -0.08 -7.45
CA LEU A 84 -6.45 -0.95 -6.94
C LEU A 84 -7.41 -1.37 -8.05
N ALA A 85 -7.79 -0.46 -8.94
CA ALA A 85 -8.62 -0.75 -10.10
C ALA A 85 -7.96 -1.81 -11.01
N ARG A 86 -6.66 -1.65 -11.28
CA ARG A 86 -5.85 -2.63 -12.03
C ARG A 86 -5.87 -4.02 -11.38
N ILE A 87 -5.65 -4.09 -10.06
CA ILE A 87 -5.67 -5.35 -9.29
C ILE A 87 -7.06 -6.01 -9.36
N LEU A 88 -8.13 -5.23 -9.18
CA LEU A 88 -9.50 -5.74 -9.19
C LEU A 88 -9.95 -6.21 -10.59
N ALA A 89 -9.43 -5.59 -11.65
CA ALA A 89 -9.64 -6.03 -13.03
C ALA A 89 -8.87 -7.32 -13.37
N GLY A 90 -7.98 -7.80 -12.48
CA GLY A 90 -7.14 -8.97 -12.73
C GLY A 90 -6.05 -8.72 -13.77
N GLU A 91 -5.72 -7.45 -14.03
CA GLU A 91 -4.65 -7.10 -14.96
C GLU A 91 -3.29 -7.48 -14.37
N GLN A 92 -2.42 -8.07 -15.19
CA GLN A 92 -1.08 -8.44 -14.72
C GLN A 92 -0.22 -7.20 -14.48
N ALA A 93 0.63 -7.25 -13.47
CA ALA A 93 1.62 -6.21 -13.25
C ALA A 93 2.68 -6.22 -14.36
N ALA A 94 3.28 -5.07 -14.66
CA ALA A 94 4.41 -5.00 -15.57
C ALA A 94 5.65 -5.65 -14.92
N VAL A 95 5.90 -6.93 -15.21
CA VAL A 95 7.04 -7.68 -14.71
C VAL A 95 8.21 -7.55 -15.68
N VAL A 96 9.31 -6.93 -15.25
CA VAL A 96 10.57 -6.91 -16.00
C VAL A 96 11.42 -8.10 -15.55
N PRO A 97 11.75 -9.06 -16.44
CA PRO A 97 12.61 -10.18 -16.08
C PRO A 97 14.02 -9.67 -15.76
N LEU A 98 14.48 -9.92 -14.53
CA LEU A 98 15.85 -9.63 -14.13
C LEU A 98 16.76 -10.75 -14.64
N ARG A 99 17.83 -10.37 -15.37
CA ARG A 99 18.86 -11.32 -15.78
C ARG A 99 19.55 -11.85 -14.52
N ARG A 100 19.63 -13.18 -14.38
CA ARG A 100 20.43 -13.80 -13.31
C ARG A 100 21.89 -13.33 -13.45
N PRO A 101 22.56 -12.90 -12.37
CA PRO A 101 23.99 -12.63 -12.41
C PRO A 101 24.71 -13.87 -12.94
N SER A 102 25.61 -13.71 -13.91
CA SER A 102 26.54 -14.77 -14.29
C SER A 102 27.49 -15.05 -13.13
N GLU A 103 27.71 -16.34 -12.82
CA GLU A 103 28.64 -16.83 -11.79
C GLU A 103 30.06 -16.24 -11.94
#